data_AF-Q5JF83-F1
#
_entry.id   AF-Q5JF83-F1
#
_cell.length_a   1.000
_cell.length_b   1.000
_cell.length_c   1.000
_cell.angle_alpha   90.00
_cell.angle_beta   90.00
_cell.angle_gamma   90.00
#
_symmetry.space_group_name_H-M   'P 1'
#
loop_
_entity.id
_entity.type
_entity.pdbx_description
1 polymer ?
#
loop_
_entity_poly.entity_id
_entity_poly.type
_entity_poly.pdbx_seq_one_letter_code
_entity_poly.pdbx_strand_id
1 'polypeptide(L)'
;MESEGRRVVHIGLPELTEEQIIEVGELAQRVVIKHVFDALNRSDVKDIEVTTRINRGETLDLELEVYLEVPVFVKVDVERLIDEAVEKAYAAVEKKLREIANEGQDKA
;
A
#
# COMPACT_ATOMS: atom_id res chain seq x y z
N MET A 1 7.17 1.50 -23.14
CA MET A 1 6.58 1.93 -21.87
C MET A 1 5.33 1.11 -21.73
N GLU A 2 5.29 0.27 -20.70
CA GLU A 2 4.15 -0.61 -20.46
C GLU A 2 2.97 0.24 -20.00
N SER A 3 1.79 0.01 -20.59
CA SER A 3 0.57 0.72 -20.21
C SER A 3 -0.02 0.21 -18.90
N GLU A 4 0.53 -0.87 -18.36
CA GLU A 4 0.13 -1.45 -17.08
C GLU A 4 1.36 -1.85 -16.27
N GLY A 5 1.15 -2.04 -14.98
CA GLY A 5 2.15 -2.56 -14.06
C GLY A 5 1.49 -3.23 -12.87
N ARG A 6 2.19 -4.19 -12.28
CA ARG A 6 1.74 -4.89 -11.07
C ARG A 6 2.90 -5.08 -10.10
N ARG A 7 2.64 -4.87 -8.82
CA ARG A 7 3.60 -5.13 -7.74
C ARG A 7 2.92 -5.83 -6.59
N VAL A 8 3.60 -6.81 -6.02
CA VAL A 8 3.18 -7.49 -4.77
C VAL A 8 4.30 -7.33 -3.78
N VAL A 9 3.97 -6.88 -2.57
CA VAL A 9 4.92 -6.75 -1.47
C VAL A 9 4.36 -7.32 -0.19
N HIS A 10 5.24 -7.78 0.69
CA HIS A 10 4.87 -8.36 1.97
C HIS A 10 5.42 -7.48 3.10
N ILE A 11 4.54 -7.06 3.99
CA ILE A 11 4.88 -6.27 5.17
C ILE A 11 4.73 -7.18 6.39
N GLY A 12 5.86 -7.52 7.02
CA GLY A 12 5.84 -8.22 8.30
C GLY A 12 5.20 -7.32 9.35
N LEU A 13 4.16 -7.82 10.00
CA LEU A 13 3.45 -7.13 11.06
C LEU A 13 3.82 -7.71 12.43
N PRO A 14 3.97 -6.87 13.47
CA PRO A 14 4.06 -7.34 14.84
C PRO A 14 2.72 -7.97 15.28
N GLU A 15 2.64 -8.49 16.50
CA GLU A 15 1.36 -8.90 17.07
C GLU A 15 0.42 -7.69 17.18
N LEU A 16 -0.61 -7.68 16.34
CA LEU A 16 -1.62 -6.65 16.26
C LEU A 16 -3.00 -7.26 16.45
N THR A 17 -3.92 -6.46 17.00
CA THR A 17 -5.34 -6.80 17.01
C THR A 17 -5.93 -6.75 15.61
N GLU A 18 -7.05 -7.45 15.39
CA GLU A 18 -7.72 -7.45 14.08
C GLU A 18 -8.09 -6.04 13.59
N GLU A 19 -8.53 -5.16 14.50
CA GLU A 19 -8.82 -3.76 14.18
C GLU A 19 -7.56 -3.01 13.72
N GLN A 20 -6.43 -3.19 14.40
CA GLN A 20 -5.16 -2.56 14.02
C GLN A 20 -4.66 -3.07 12.67
N ILE A 21 -4.81 -4.36 12.39
CA ILE A 21 -4.41 -4.94 11.10
C ILE A 21 -5.25 -4.33 9.97
N ILE A 22 -6.58 -4.23 10.16
CA ILE A 22 -7.48 -3.59 9.20
C ILE A 22 -7.08 -2.13 9.00
N GLU A 23 -6.82 -1.38 10.06
CA GLU A 23 -6.42 0.03 9.99
C GLU A 23 -5.10 0.21 9.20
N VAL A 24 -4.11 -0.66 9.44
CA VAL A 24 -2.83 -0.65 8.72
C VAL A 24 -3.03 -1.01 7.24
N GLY A 25 -3.87 -2.02 6.93
CA GLY A 25 -4.22 -2.39 5.56
C GLY A 25 -4.91 -1.24 4.81
N GLU A 26 -5.93 -0.62 5.40
CA GLU A 26 -6.61 0.53 4.82
C GLU A 26 -5.69 1.75 4.66
N LEU A 27 -4.76 1.96 5.59
CA LEU A 27 -3.76 3.01 5.49
C LEU A 27 -2.85 2.76 4.27
N ALA A 28 -2.35 1.54 4.10
CA ALA A 28 -1.53 1.17 2.95
C ALA A 28 -2.28 1.41 1.64
N GLN A 29 -3.52 0.93 1.53
CA GLN A 29 -4.36 1.15 0.35
C GLN A 29 -4.57 2.63 0.05
N ARG A 30 -4.96 3.43 1.04
CA ARG A 30 -5.17 4.88 0.88
C ARG A 30 -3.92 5.59 0.38
N VAL A 31 -2.76 5.25 0.94
CA VAL A 31 -1.50 5.93 0.59
C VAL A 31 -1.11 5.64 -0.85
N VAL A 32 -1.26 4.38 -1.30
CA VAL A 32 -1.02 4.02 -2.70
C VAL A 32 -1.98 4.76 -3.63
N ILE A 33 -3.28 4.66 -3.38
CA ILE A 33 -4.32 5.29 -4.22
C ILE A 33 -4.08 6.80 -4.29
N LYS A 34 -3.81 7.43 -3.14
CA LYS A 34 -3.54 8.86 -3.07
C LYS A 34 -2.30 9.23 -3.89
N HIS A 35 -1.19 8.50 -3.75
CA HIS A 35 0.02 8.79 -4.51
C HIS A 35 -0.19 8.71 -6.03
N VAL A 36 -0.93 7.70 -6.49
CA VAL A 36 -1.25 7.56 -7.92
C VAL A 36 -2.10 8.73 -8.42
N PHE A 37 -3.15 9.12 -7.69
CA PHE A 37 -3.99 10.26 -8.08
C PHE A 37 -3.36 11.64 -7.85
N ASP A 38 -2.33 11.73 -7.01
CA ASP A 38 -1.51 12.95 -6.88
C ASP A 38 -0.52 13.07 -8.06
N ALA A 39 -0.12 11.96 -8.69
CA ALA A 39 0.81 11.93 -9.82
C ALA A 39 0.12 11.92 -11.20
N LEU A 40 -1.08 11.35 -11.31
CA LEU A 40 -1.85 11.20 -12.54
C LEU A 40 -3.18 11.94 -12.47
N ASN A 41 -3.60 12.51 -13.60
CA ASN A 41 -4.98 12.98 -13.69
C ASN A 41 -5.93 11.80 -13.64
N ARG A 42 -7.16 12.02 -13.16
CA ARG A 42 -8.20 10.98 -13.14
C ARG A 42 -8.48 10.37 -14.52
N SER A 43 -8.29 11.12 -15.61
CA SER A 43 -8.43 10.64 -16.99
C SER A 43 -7.29 9.73 -17.45
N ASP A 44 -6.14 9.81 -16.78
CA ASP A 44 -4.94 9.06 -17.13
C ASP A 44 -4.87 7.70 -16.39
N VAL A 45 -5.75 7.49 -15.41
CA VAL A 45 -5.94 6.20 -14.74
C VAL A 45 -7.07 5.46 -15.46
N LYS A 46 -6.71 4.42 -16.21
CA LYS A 46 -7.69 3.53 -16.85
C LYS A 46 -8.26 2.56 -15.83
N ASP A 47 -7.38 1.98 -15.02
CA ASP A 47 -7.77 1.10 -13.91
C ASP A 47 -6.72 1.16 -12.79
N ILE A 48 -7.17 0.99 -11.55
CA ILE A 48 -6.30 0.86 -10.38
C ILE A 48 -6.94 -0.09 -9.38
N GLU A 49 -6.20 -1.12 -9.00
CA GLU A 49 -6.61 -2.06 -7.97
C GLU A 49 -5.53 -2.11 -6.89
N VAL A 50 -5.96 -1.95 -5.63
CA VAL A 50 -5.07 -2.10 -4.48
C VAL A 50 -5.71 -3.08 -3.51
N THR A 51 -5.10 -4.24 -3.39
CA THR A 51 -5.61 -5.35 -2.60
C THR A 51 -4.67 -5.62 -1.45
N THR A 52 -5.22 -5.74 -0.24
CA THR A 52 -4.47 -6.18 0.94
C THR A 52 -4.97 -7.54 1.41
N ARG A 53 -4.06 -8.47 1.66
CA ARG A 53 -4.38 -9.77 2.26
C ARG A 53 -3.59 -9.96 3.54
N ILE A 54 -4.26 -10.54 4.54
CA ILE A 54 -3.65 -10.87 5.82
C ILE A 54 -3.36 -12.36 5.79
N ASN A 55 -2.09 -12.72 5.92
CA ASN A 55 -1.65 -14.09 6.08
C ASN A 55 -1.27 -14.30 7.54
N ARG A 56 -2.06 -15.14 8.25
CA ARG A 56 -1.79 -15.55 9.62
C ARG A 56 -1.21 -16.97 9.58
N GLY A 57 0.09 -17.05 9.27
CA GLY A 57 0.86 -18.29 9.23
C GLY A 57 1.70 -18.46 10.49
N GLU A 58 3.00 -18.71 10.32
CA GLU A 58 3.98 -18.65 11.41
C GLU A 58 4.26 -17.21 11.87
N THR A 59 4.13 -16.26 10.94
CA THR A 59 4.21 -14.81 11.18
C THR A 59 2.95 -14.13 10.67
N LEU A 60 2.67 -12.95 11.22
CA LEU A 60 1.60 -12.10 10.73
C LEU A 60 2.15 -11.24 9.58
N ASP A 61 1.64 -11.46 8.38
CA ASP A 61 2.10 -10.75 7.19
C ASP A 61 0.93 -10.07 6.48
N LEU A 62 1.14 -8.82 6.09
CA LEU A 62 0.23 -8.07 5.23
C LEU A 62 0.80 -8.06 3.81
N GLU A 63 0.16 -8.78 2.91
CA GLU A 63 0.43 -8.70 1.47
C GLU A 63 -0.30 -7.48 0.91
N LEU A 64 0.42 -6.61 0.21
CA LEU A 64 -0.11 -5.48 -0.53
C LEU A 64 0.17 -5.71 -2.02
N GLU A 65 -0.90 -5.82 -2.78
CA GLU A 65 -0.91 -6.00 -4.22
C GLU A 65 -1.44 -4.72 -4.87
N VAL A 66 -0.67 -4.18 -5.81
CA VAL A 66 -1.01 -2.97 -6.57
C VAL A 66 -1.01 -3.31 -8.05
N TYR A 67 -2.10 -2.99 -8.73
CA TYR A 67 -2.22 -2.98 -10.18
C TYR A 67 -2.59 -1.57 -10.64
N LEU A 68 -1.93 -1.09 -11.68
CA LEU A 68 -2.23 0.19 -12.31
C LEU A 68 -2.21 0.01 -13.82
N GLU A 69 -3.26 0.48 -14.48
CA GLU A 69 -3.35 0.57 -15.93
C GLU A 69 -3.62 2.02 -16.35
N VAL A 70 -2.91 2.49 -17.37
CA VAL A 70 -3.08 3.79 -18.01
C VAL A 70 -3.49 3.62 -19.48
N PRO A 71 -4.19 4.57 -20.09
CA PRO A 71 -4.47 4.53 -21.51
C PRO A 71 -3.18 4.45 -22.35
N VAL A 72 -3.19 3.69 -23.44
CA VAL A 72 -2.00 3.43 -24.30
C VAL A 72 -1.32 4.68 -24.87
N PHE A 73 -2.03 5.81 -24.89
CA PHE A 73 -1.49 7.11 -25.34
C PHE A 73 -0.81 7.91 -24.22
N VAL A 74 -0.99 7.51 -22.95
CA VAL A 74 -0.32 8.12 -21.79
C VAL A 74 1.10 7.57 -21.70
N LYS A 75 2.07 8.49 -21.67
CA LYS A 75 3.51 8.15 -21.56
C LYS A 75 3.97 8.34 -20.12
N VAL A 76 3.61 7.42 -19.24
CA VAL A 76 4.09 7.40 -17.85
C VAL A 76 4.84 6.10 -17.57
N ASP A 77 5.85 6.19 -16.71
CA ASP A 77 6.54 5.02 -16.19
C ASP A 77 5.69 4.41 -15.06
N VAL A 78 4.84 3.44 -15.42
CA VAL A 78 3.87 2.82 -14.51
C VAL A 78 4.59 2.05 -13.40
N GLU A 79 5.63 1.29 -13.73
CA GLU A 79 6.41 0.53 -12.74
C GLU A 79 7.02 1.46 -11.69
N ARG A 80 7.66 2.54 -12.14
CA ARG A 80 8.23 3.52 -11.21
C ARG A 80 7.18 4.17 -10.33
N LEU A 81 6.01 4.51 -10.89
CA LEU A 81 4.92 5.12 -10.12
C LEU A 81 4.40 4.16 -9.05
N ILE A 82 4.25 2.87 -9.37
CA ILE A 82 3.86 1.85 -8.40
C ILE A 82 4.92 1.71 -7.31
N ASP A 83 6.21 1.66 -7.67
CA ASP A 83 7.31 1.53 -6.70
C ASP A 83 7.33 2.72 -5.73
N GLU A 84 7.20 3.95 -6.23
CA GLU A 84 7.09 5.15 -5.38
C GLU A 84 5.85 5.11 -4.46
N ALA A 85 4.72 4.61 -4.95
CA ALA A 85 3.49 4.47 -4.17
C ALA A 85 3.66 3.45 -3.03
N VAL A 86 4.29 2.32 -3.33
CA VAL A 86 4.55 1.23 -2.39
C VAL A 86 5.55 1.67 -1.31
N GLU A 87 6.63 2.38 -1.68
CA GLU A 87 7.57 2.92 -0.69
C GLU A 87 6.89 3.88 0.29
N LYS A 88 6.01 4.76 -0.21
CA LYS A 88 5.21 5.64 0.67
C LYS A 88 4.26 4.85 1.57
N ALA A 89 3.64 3.79 1.06
CA ALA A 89 2.77 2.93 1.85
C ALA A 89 3.56 2.25 2.98
N TYR A 90 4.75 1.71 2.69
CA TYR A 90 5.65 1.17 3.72
C TYR A 90 5.98 2.19 4.80
N ALA A 91 6.41 3.40 4.41
CA ALA A 91 6.77 4.44 5.37
C ALA A 91 5.57 4.86 6.26
N ALA A 92 4.37 4.93 5.67
CA ALA A 92 3.16 5.26 6.41
C ALA A 92 2.74 4.15 7.39
N VAL A 93 2.80 2.88 6.93
CA VAL A 93 2.54 1.71 7.75
C VAL A 93 3.54 1.62 8.89
N GLU A 94 4.82 1.74 8.62
CA GLU A 94 5.87 1.69 9.64
C GLU A 94 5.66 2.77 10.71
N LYS A 95 5.34 4.00 10.29
CA LYS A 95 5.02 5.09 11.22
C LYS A 95 3.83 4.72 12.11
N LYS A 96 2.75 4.20 11.53
CA LYS A 96 1.55 3.79 12.28
C LYS A 96 1.82 2.64 13.23
N LEU A 97 2.66 1.68 12.85
CA LEU A 97 3.09 0.58 13.73
C LEU A 97 3.89 1.11 14.92
N ARG A 98 4.78 2.10 14.72
CA ARG A 98 5.50 2.74 15.83
C ARG A 98 4.56 3.50 16.77
N GLU A 99 3.55 4.19 16.24
CA GLU A 99 2.52 4.85 17.04
C GLU A 99 1.77 3.83 17.90
N ILE A 100 1.31 2.73 17.31
CA ILE A 100 0.62 1.63 18.02
C ILE A 100 1.52 1.02 19.12
N ALA A 101 2.80 0.76 18.81
CA ALA A 101 3.73 0.20 19.77
C ALA A 101 3.97 1.14 20.96
N ASN A 102 4.05 2.45 20.72
CA ASN A 102 4.23 3.45 21.77
C ASN A 102 2.97 3.63 22.62
N GLU A 103 1.78 3.61 22.03
CA GLU A 103 0.50 3.69 22.75
C GLU A 103 0.31 2.49 23.70
N GLY A 104 0.87 1.32 23.36
CA GLY A 104 0.89 0.15 24.23
C GLY A 104 1.76 0.33 25.49
N GLN A 105 2.77 1.21 25.47
CA GLN A 105 3.65 1.43 26.61
C GLN A 105 3.08 2.40 27.65
N ASP A 106 2.16 3.30 27.28
CA ASP A 106 1.51 4.22 28.22
C ASP A 106 0.44 3.53 29.10
N LYS A 107 0.14 2.25 28.86
CA LYS A 107 -0.80 1.45 29.66
C LYS A 107 -0.12 0.44 30.60
N ALA A 108 1.20 0.47 30.76
CA ALA A 108 1.96 -0.44 31.63
C ALA A 108 2.28 0.18 33.00
#